data_AF-A0A8D2F876-F1
#
_entry.id   AF-A0A8D2F876-F1
#
_cell.length_a   1.000
_cell.length_b   1.000
_cell.length_c   1.000
_cell.angle_alpha   90.00
_cell.angle_beta   90.00
_cell.angle_gamma   90.00
#
_symmetry.space_group_name_H-M   'P 1'
#
loop_
_entity.id
_entity.type
_entity.pdbx_description
1 polymer ?
#
loop_
_entity_poly.entity_id
_entity_poly.type
_entity_poly.pdbx_seq_one_letter_code
_entity_poly.pdbx_strand_id
1 'polypeptide(L)'
;MNATGTPVAPESCQQLAAGGHSRLIVMHYNHSGRLAGRGGPEDGGLGALRGLSVAASCLVVLENLLVLAAITSHMRSRRWVYYCLVNITLSDLLTGAAYLANVLLSGARTFRLAPAQWFLREGLLFTALAASTFSLLFTAGERFATMVRPVAESGATKTGRVYSFIGLCWLLATLLGMLPLLGWNCLCAFDRCSSLLPLYSKRYILFCLVIFASVLATIMGLYGAIFRLVQASGQKAPRPAARRKARRLLKTVLMILLAFLVCWGPLFGLLLADVFGSNLWAQEYLRGMDWILALAVLNSAVNPIIYSFRSREVCRAVLGFLCCGCLRLGVRGPGDCLARAVEAHSGTSTTDSSLRPRDSFRGSRSLSFRMREPLSSISSVRSI
;
A
#
# COMPACT_ATOMS: atom_id res chain seq x y z
N MET A 1 10.70 -12.09 -35.12
CA MET A 1 10.71 -12.76 -36.44
C MET A 1 10.30 -11.76 -37.51
N ASN A 2 11.16 -11.53 -38.51
CA ASN A 2 10.70 -10.95 -39.78
C ASN A 2 9.93 -12.01 -40.58
N ALA A 3 9.14 -11.58 -41.55
CA ALA A 3 8.27 -12.40 -42.40
C ALA A 3 8.97 -13.50 -43.24
N THR A 4 10.24 -13.81 -42.97
CA THR A 4 11.07 -14.77 -43.72
C THR A 4 11.81 -15.78 -42.84
N GLY A 5 11.44 -15.94 -41.56
CA GLY A 5 11.87 -17.10 -40.76
C GLY A 5 13.36 -17.20 -40.42
N THR A 6 14.19 -16.21 -40.77
CA THR A 6 15.61 -16.19 -40.37
C THR A 6 15.79 -15.65 -38.95
N PRO A 7 16.61 -16.30 -38.10
CA PRO A 7 16.96 -15.77 -36.79
C PRO A 7 17.68 -14.43 -36.97
N VAL A 8 17.20 -13.40 -36.26
CA VAL A 8 17.82 -12.08 -36.24
C VAL A 8 19.23 -12.24 -35.67
N ALA A 9 20.26 -11.94 -36.46
CA ALA A 9 21.64 -12.04 -36.02
C ALA A 9 21.84 -11.21 -34.73
N PRO A 10 22.58 -11.69 -33.72
CA PRO A 10 22.71 -11.01 -32.43
C PRO A 10 23.20 -9.56 -32.54
N GLU A 11 24.07 -9.25 -33.51
CA GLU A 11 24.53 -7.88 -33.81
C GLU A 11 23.39 -6.96 -34.28
N SER A 12 22.49 -7.46 -35.12
CA SER A 12 21.31 -6.71 -35.57
C SER A 12 20.29 -6.48 -34.44
N CYS A 13 20.18 -7.41 -33.49
CA CYS A 13 19.34 -7.22 -32.29
C CYS A 13 19.89 -6.12 -31.38
N GLN A 14 21.21 -6.10 -31.15
CA GLN A 14 21.86 -5.08 -30.32
C GLN A 14 21.70 -3.68 -30.92
N GLN A 15 21.80 -3.55 -32.24
CA GLN A 15 21.54 -2.28 -32.94
C GLN A 15 20.09 -1.81 -32.78
N LEU A 16 19.11 -2.72 -32.93
CA LEU A 16 17.69 -2.41 -32.71
C LEU A 16 17.40 -2.02 -31.25
N ALA A 17 18.05 -2.67 -30.28
CA ALA A 17 17.93 -2.36 -28.87
C ALA A 17 18.56 -1.00 -28.52
N ALA A 18 19.75 -0.70 -29.06
CA ALA A 18 20.45 0.57 -28.88
C ALA A 18 19.68 1.75 -29.50
N GLY A 19 19.06 1.54 -30.66
CA GLY A 19 18.20 2.52 -31.32
C GLY A 19 16.81 2.70 -30.69
N GLY A 20 16.47 1.93 -29.66
CA GLY A 20 15.19 2.03 -28.96
C GLY A 20 13.96 1.74 -29.82
N HIS A 21 14.11 0.97 -30.89
CA HIS A 21 13.04 0.77 -31.86
C HIS A 21 11.88 -0.05 -31.27
N SER A 22 10.67 0.48 -31.39
CA SER A 22 9.43 -0.20 -30.95
C SER A 22 9.18 -1.55 -31.66
N ARG A 23 9.82 -1.76 -32.82
CA ARG A 23 9.85 -3.05 -33.55
C ARG A 23 10.29 -4.21 -32.66
N LEU A 24 11.17 -3.96 -31.69
CA LEU A 24 11.64 -5.00 -30.77
C LEU A 24 10.50 -5.51 -29.87
N ILE A 25 9.62 -4.61 -29.41
CA ILE A 25 8.43 -4.97 -28.64
C ILE A 25 7.50 -5.85 -29.49
N VAL A 26 7.27 -5.49 -30.75
CA VAL A 26 6.43 -6.30 -31.65
C VAL A 26 7.00 -7.71 -31.82
N MET A 27 8.32 -7.86 -31.97
CA MET A 27 8.95 -9.18 -32.10
C MET A 27 8.78 -10.04 -30.84
N HIS A 28 8.93 -9.47 -29.65
CA HIS A 28 8.74 -10.18 -28.37
C HIS A 28 7.27 -10.56 -28.13
N TYR A 29 6.33 -9.68 -28.47
CA TYR A 29 4.90 -9.96 -28.39
C TYR A 29 4.45 -11.01 -29.43
N ASN A 30 5.11 -11.08 -30.59
CA ASN A 30 4.86 -12.13 -31.57
C ASN A 30 5.39 -13.49 -31.07
N HIS A 31 6.63 -13.50 -30.54
CA HIS A 31 7.24 -14.72 -30.00
C HIS A 31 6.46 -15.32 -28.81
N SER A 32 5.94 -14.47 -27.93
CA SER A 32 5.07 -14.90 -26.82
C SER A 32 3.66 -15.31 -27.25
N GLY A 33 3.30 -15.21 -28.53
CA GLY A 33 1.95 -15.51 -29.03
C GLY A 33 0.89 -14.46 -28.68
N ARG A 34 1.27 -13.33 -28.06
CA ARG A 34 0.36 -12.25 -27.65
C ARG A 34 -0.14 -11.35 -28.79
N LEU A 35 0.50 -11.42 -29.96
CA LEU A 35 0.16 -10.56 -31.09
C LEU A 35 -1.09 -11.04 -31.85
N ALA A 36 -1.28 -12.35 -31.99
CA ALA A 36 -2.34 -12.94 -32.81
C ALA A 36 -3.77 -12.76 -32.27
N GLY A 37 -3.92 -12.51 -30.96
CA GLY A 37 -5.23 -12.33 -30.31
C GLY A 37 -5.75 -10.89 -30.26
N ARG A 38 -5.08 -9.90 -30.87
CA ARG A 38 -5.38 -8.46 -30.70
C ARG A 38 -6.06 -7.78 -31.91
N GLY A 39 -7.07 -8.42 -32.50
CA GLY A 39 -7.83 -7.86 -33.63
C GLY A 39 -9.17 -8.52 -33.96
N GLY A 40 -9.79 -9.23 -33.00
CA GLY A 40 -11.10 -9.87 -33.18
C GLY A 40 -12.27 -9.00 -32.66
N PRO A 41 -13.53 -9.31 -33.02
CA PRO A 41 -14.72 -8.52 -32.62
C PRO A 41 -15.02 -8.47 -31.10
N GLU A 42 -14.22 -9.13 -30.26
CA GLU A 42 -14.36 -9.19 -28.80
C GLU A 42 -13.86 -7.93 -28.05
N ASP A 43 -13.45 -6.88 -28.77
CA ASP A 43 -12.94 -5.62 -28.19
C ASP A 43 -13.98 -4.87 -27.32
N GLY A 44 -15.28 -5.17 -27.45
CA GLY A 44 -16.33 -4.59 -26.61
C GLY A 44 -16.22 -4.95 -25.12
N GLY A 45 -15.86 -6.20 -24.79
CA GLY A 45 -15.68 -6.66 -23.41
C GLY A 45 -14.35 -6.18 -22.81
N LEU A 46 -13.30 -6.10 -23.63
CA LEU A 46 -11.99 -5.59 -23.23
C LEU A 46 -12.04 -4.09 -22.92
N GLY A 47 -12.87 -3.33 -23.64
CA GLY A 47 -13.14 -1.92 -23.36
C GLY A 47 -13.80 -1.68 -22.00
N ALA A 48 -14.82 -2.47 -21.64
CA ALA A 48 -15.50 -2.38 -20.35
C ALA A 48 -14.58 -2.76 -19.18
N LEU A 49 -13.81 -3.86 -19.31
CA LEU A 49 -12.84 -4.29 -18.30
C LEU A 49 -11.72 -3.25 -18.09
N ARG A 50 -11.26 -2.64 -19.18
CA ARG A 50 -10.29 -1.53 -19.12
C ARG A 50 -10.86 -0.32 -18.41
N GLY A 51 -12.11 0.05 -18.71
CA GLY A 51 -12.82 1.13 -18.02
C GLY A 51 -12.95 0.87 -16.52
N LEU A 52 -13.32 -0.34 -16.13
CA LEU A 52 -13.41 -0.77 -14.73
C LEU A 52 -12.03 -0.70 -14.04
N SER A 53 -10.98 -1.17 -14.71
CA SER A 53 -9.61 -1.13 -14.17
C SER A 53 -9.10 0.30 -13.98
N VAL A 54 -9.41 1.21 -14.91
CA VAL A 54 -9.11 2.65 -14.77
C VAL A 54 -9.87 3.25 -13.59
N ALA A 55 -11.18 3.00 -13.48
CA ALA A 55 -12.00 3.51 -12.38
C ALA A 55 -11.47 3.01 -11.02
N ALA A 56 -11.18 1.71 -10.90
CA ALA A 56 -10.61 1.12 -9.70
C ALA A 56 -9.25 1.76 -9.34
N SER A 57 -8.38 1.97 -10.31
CA SER A 57 -7.07 2.63 -10.10
C SER A 57 -7.22 4.06 -9.60
N CYS A 58 -8.14 4.83 -10.21
CA CYS A 58 -8.44 6.19 -9.78
C CYS A 58 -8.96 6.22 -8.34
N LEU A 59 -9.84 5.28 -7.96
CA LEU A 59 -10.32 5.13 -6.59
C LEU A 59 -9.15 4.86 -5.63
N VAL A 60 -8.26 3.91 -5.94
CA VAL A 60 -7.07 3.63 -5.12
C VAL A 60 -6.21 4.87 -4.92
N VAL A 61 -5.97 5.65 -5.97
CA VAL A 61 -5.19 6.89 -5.90
C VAL A 61 -5.90 7.95 -5.05
N LEU A 62 -7.19 8.18 -5.28
CA LEU A 62 -7.98 9.17 -4.53
C LEU A 62 -8.09 8.81 -3.05
N GLU A 63 -8.33 7.54 -2.72
CA GLU A 63 -8.39 7.04 -1.35
C GLU A 63 -7.06 7.23 -0.62
N ASN A 64 -5.95 6.83 -1.24
CA ASN A 64 -4.64 6.98 -0.63
C ASN A 64 -4.19 8.44 -0.53
N LEU A 65 -4.56 9.30 -1.48
CA LEU A 65 -4.39 10.76 -1.38
C LEU A 65 -5.18 11.34 -0.20
N LEU A 66 -6.43 10.94 -0.04
CA LEU A 66 -7.28 11.37 1.07
C LEU A 66 -6.68 10.95 2.42
N VAL A 67 -6.23 9.71 2.53
CA VAL A 67 -5.59 9.19 3.75
C VAL A 67 -4.29 9.96 4.04
N LEU A 68 -3.46 10.19 3.02
CA LEU A 68 -2.23 10.97 3.15
C LEU A 68 -2.54 12.39 3.64
N ALA A 69 -3.49 13.09 3.01
CA ALA A 69 -3.90 14.43 3.41
C ALA A 69 -4.48 14.49 4.83
N ALA A 70 -5.27 13.48 5.22
CA ALA A 70 -5.82 13.38 6.57
C ALA A 70 -4.71 13.16 7.61
N ILE A 71 -3.73 12.31 7.30
CA ILE A 71 -2.57 12.08 8.17
C ILE A 71 -1.76 13.36 8.32
N THR A 72 -1.40 14.05 7.23
CA THR A 72 -0.57 15.26 7.29
C THR A 72 -1.28 16.43 7.98
N SER A 73 -2.60 16.52 7.90
CA SER A 73 -3.37 17.68 8.39
C SER A 73 -3.85 17.52 9.83
N HIS A 74 -4.24 16.32 10.25
CA HIS A 74 -4.97 16.11 11.51
C HIS A 74 -4.28 15.17 12.51
N MET A 75 -3.26 14.42 12.11
CA MET A 75 -2.58 13.50 13.04
C MET A 75 -1.51 14.21 13.86
N ARG A 76 -1.74 14.29 15.18
CA ARG A 76 -0.72 14.62 16.20
C ARG A 76 -0.20 13.35 16.88
N SER A 77 0.09 12.30 16.10
CA SER A 77 0.58 11.02 16.64
C SER A 77 2.07 11.08 16.99
N ARG A 78 2.60 10.01 17.63
CA ARG A 78 4.05 9.88 17.88
C ARG A 78 4.81 9.96 16.55
N ARG A 79 5.85 10.80 16.52
CA ARG A 79 6.56 11.23 15.30
C ARG A 79 6.97 10.08 14.37
N TRP A 80 7.37 8.92 14.91
CA TRP A 80 7.83 7.77 14.12
C TRP A 80 6.70 6.94 13.48
N VAL A 81 5.56 6.75 14.17
CA VAL A 81 4.40 6.01 13.63
C VAL A 81 3.83 6.75 12.42
N TYR A 82 3.80 8.08 12.53
CA TYR A 82 3.40 8.98 11.46
C TYR A 82 4.21 8.73 10.17
N TYR A 83 5.54 8.70 10.24
CA TYR A 83 6.38 8.48 9.06
C TYR A 83 6.20 7.09 8.43
N CYS A 84 5.97 6.06 9.24
CA CYS A 84 5.69 4.71 8.73
C CYS A 84 4.35 4.66 7.98
N LEU A 85 3.30 5.30 8.51
CA LEU A 85 1.99 5.38 7.85
C LEU A 85 2.07 6.16 6.53
N VAL A 86 2.76 7.31 6.53
CA VAL A 86 3.01 8.10 5.32
C VAL A 86 3.72 7.26 4.26
N ASN A 87 4.77 6.53 4.65
CA ASN A 87 5.52 5.68 3.72
C ASN A 87 4.65 4.61 3.07
N ILE A 88 3.76 3.94 3.82
CA ILE A 88 2.85 2.93 3.26
C ILE A 88 1.83 3.57 2.31
N THR A 89 1.25 4.71 2.69
CA THR A 89 0.32 5.43 1.80
C THR A 89 0.98 5.92 0.51
N LEU A 90 2.27 6.28 0.56
CA LEU A 90 3.03 6.67 -0.62
C LEU A 90 3.31 5.48 -1.54
N SER A 91 3.65 4.30 -0.99
CA SER A 91 3.82 3.10 -1.82
C SER A 91 2.50 2.64 -2.46
N ASP A 92 1.38 2.77 -1.76
CA ASP A 92 0.05 2.43 -2.28
C ASP A 92 -0.40 3.41 -3.36
N LEU A 93 -0.13 4.70 -3.19
CA LEU A 93 -0.36 5.73 -4.20
C LEU A 93 0.47 5.47 -5.46
N LEU A 94 1.74 5.10 -5.30
CA LEU A 94 2.59 4.72 -6.43
C LEU A 94 2.03 3.47 -7.14
N THR A 95 1.53 2.49 -6.40
CA THR A 95 0.91 1.28 -6.99
C THR A 95 -0.30 1.65 -7.86
N GLY A 96 -1.21 2.48 -7.33
CA GLY A 96 -2.37 2.96 -8.08
C GLY A 96 -2.00 3.78 -9.32
N ALA A 97 -1.03 4.70 -9.19
CA ALA A 97 -0.57 5.52 -10.31
C ALA A 97 0.16 4.71 -11.38
N ALA A 98 1.04 3.78 -10.98
CA ALA A 98 1.78 2.90 -11.89
C ALA A 98 0.82 1.96 -12.62
N TYR A 99 -0.19 1.41 -11.94
CA TYR A 99 -1.19 0.55 -12.58
C TYR A 99 -2.10 1.33 -13.52
N LEU A 100 -2.53 2.54 -13.14
CA LEU A 100 -3.27 3.43 -14.03
C LEU A 100 -2.48 3.72 -15.30
N ALA A 101 -1.19 4.07 -15.17
CA ALA A 101 -0.30 4.27 -16.31
C ALA A 101 -0.17 2.99 -17.15
N ASN A 102 -0.08 1.82 -16.52
CA ASN A 102 0.01 0.53 -17.20
C ASN A 102 -1.23 0.25 -18.07
N VAL A 103 -2.43 0.48 -17.53
CA VAL A 103 -3.70 0.28 -18.24
C VAL A 103 -3.87 1.31 -19.37
N LEU A 104 -3.47 2.56 -19.16
CA LEU A 104 -3.58 3.63 -20.17
C LEU A 104 -2.59 3.46 -21.33
N LEU A 105 -1.41 2.90 -21.06
CA LEU A 105 -0.37 2.63 -22.06
C LEU A 105 -0.46 1.22 -22.67
N SER A 106 -1.39 0.38 -22.21
CA SER A 106 -1.64 -0.96 -22.75
C SER A 106 -2.44 -0.94 -24.07
N GLY A 107 -2.58 -2.12 -24.69
CA GLY A 107 -3.24 -2.29 -25.98
C GLY A 107 -2.37 -1.77 -27.13
N ALA A 108 -3.00 -1.13 -28.13
CA ALA A 108 -2.33 -0.60 -29.33
C ALA A 108 -1.20 0.40 -29.02
N ARG A 109 -1.28 1.13 -27.90
CA ARG A 109 -0.24 2.07 -27.48
C ARG A 109 1.06 1.38 -27.05
N THR A 110 1.00 0.12 -26.63
CA THR A 110 2.18 -0.66 -26.22
C THR A 110 3.23 -0.76 -27.33
N PHE A 111 2.78 -0.87 -28.59
CA PHE A 111 3.65 -1.02 -29.75
C PHE A 111 4.23 0.31 -30.26
N ARG A 112 3.83 1.44 -29.66
CA ARG A 112 4.43 2.75 -29.92
C ARG A 112 5.50 3.12 -28.90
N LEU A 113 5.63 2.34 -27.83
CA LEU A 113 6.62 2.60 -26.77
C LEU A 113 8.02 2.19 -27.23
N ALA A 114 9.03 2.91 -26.73
CA ALA A 114 10.40 2.42 -26.75
C ALA A 114 10.60 1.32 -25.69
N PRO A 115 11.53 0.37 -25.87
CA PRO A 115 11.81 -0.67 -24.87
C PRO A 115 12.08 -0.10 -23.46
N ALA A 116 12.81 1.03 -23.36
CA ALA A 116 13.07 1.70 -22.09
C ALA A 116 11.78 2.19 -21.39
N GLN A 117 10.82 2.73 -22.15
CA GLN A 117 9.53 3.16 -21.61
C GLN A 117 8.68 1.96 -21.16
N TRP A 118 8.76 0.85 -21.89
CA TRP A 118 8.11 -0.40 -21.52
C TRP A 118 8.68 -0.94 -20.19
N PHE A 119 10.01 -0.96 -20.04
CA PHE A 119 10.67 -1.36 -18.79
C PHE A 119 10.34 -0.43 -17.64
N LEU A 120 10.28 0.89 -17.86
CA LEU A 120 9.88 1.85 -16.84
C LEU A 120 8.43 1.60 -16.38
N ARG A 121 7.51 1.34 -17.32
CA ARG A 121 6.10 1.08 -17.02
C ARG A 121 5.92 -0.15 -16.12
N GLU A 122 6.50 -1.28 -16.50
CA GLU A 122 6.42 -2.51 -15.69
C GLU A 122 7.28 -2.43 -14.42
N GLY A 123 8.46 -1.81 -14.51
CA GLY A 123 9.40 -1.65 -13.40
C GLY A 123 8.87 -0.79 -12.26
N LEU A 124 8.03 0.22 -12.56
CA LEU A 124 7.33 1.01 -11.55
C LEU A 124 6.33 0.17 -10.75
N LEU A 125 5.64 -0.80 -11.37
CA LEU A 125 4.77 -1.73 -10.65
C LEU A 125 5.56 -2.64 -9.70
N PHE A 126 6.68 -3.20 -10.18
CA PHE A 126 7.58 -4.01 -9.34
C PHE A 126 8.20 -3.20 -8.20
N THR A 127 8.57 -1.94 -8.47
CA THR A 127 9.09 -1.01 -7.46
C THR A 127 8.04 -0.74 -6.39
N ALA A 128 6.80 -0.45 -6.77
CA ALA A 128 5.73 -0.17 -5.82
C ALA A 128 5.41 -1.39 -4.93
N LEU A 129 5.34 -2.59 -5.53
CA LEU A 129 5.20 -3.86 -4.81
C LEU A 129 6.35 -4.08 -3.82
N ALA A 130 7.59 -3.87 -4.26
CA ALA A 130 8.77 -4.02 -3.42
C ALA A 130 8.78 -3.04 -2.25
N ALA A 131 8.48 -1.76 -2.51
CA ALA A 131 8.40 -0.73 -1.49
C ALA A 131 7.35 -1.07 -0.41
N SER A 132 6.14 -1.50 -0.82
CA SER A 132 5.09 -1.88 0.12
C SER A 132 5.47 -3.13 0.93
N THR A 133 6.04 -4.15 0.29
CA THR A 133 6.43 -5.40 0.94
C THR A 133 7.57 -5.21 1.96
N PHE A 134 8.60 -4.44 1.62
CA PHE A 134 9.69 -4.13 2.56
C PHE A 134 9.20 -3.26 3.73
N SER A 135 8.26 -2.34 3.47
CA SER A 135 7.62 -1.53 4.51
C SER A 135 6.82 -2.37 5.50
N LEU A 136 6.13 -3.41 5.03
CA LEU A 136 5.42 -4.38 5.88
C LEU A 136 6.39 -5.24 6.70
N LEU A 137 7.50 -5.69 6.11
CA LEU A 137 8.54 -6.46 6.83
C LEU A 137 9.11 -5.68 8.01
N PHE A 138 9.44 -4.41 7.80
CA PHE A 138 9.93 -3.57 8.87
C PHE A 138 8.90 -3.28 9.93
N THR A 139 7.66 -3.00 9.51
CA THR A 139 6.57 -2.83 10.46
C THR A 139 6.41 -4.10 11.33
N ALA A 140 6.56 -5.30 10.74
CA ALA A 140 6.56 -6.56 11.49
C ALA A 140 7.76 -6.68 12.44
N GLY A 141 8.97 -6.38 11.97
CA GLY A 141 10.20 -6.42 12.77
C GLY A 141 10.18 -5.45 13.95
N GLU A 142 9.71 -4.22 13.74
CA GLU A 142 9.57 -3.22 14.80
C GLU A 142 8.53 -3.64 15.85
N ARG A 143 7.40 -4.20 15.39
CA ARG A 143 6.37 -4.74 16.29
C ARG A 143 6.91 -5.90 17.12
N PHE A 144 7.72 -6.77 16.53
CA PHE A 144 8.38 -7.84 17.27
C PHE A 144 9.36 -7.28 18.29
N ALA A 145 10.27 -6.39 17.88
CA ALA A 145 11.27 -5.79 18.74
C ALA A 145 10.65 -5.08 19.96
N THR A 146 9.60 -4.27 19.74
CA THR A 146 8.91 -3.54 20.80
C THR A 146 8.12 -4.43 21.78
N MET A 147 7.71 -5.63 21.36
CA MET A 147 7.02 -6.60 22.23
C MET A 147 8.00 -7.49 23.01
N VAL A 148 9.12 -7.88 22.40
CA VAL A 148 10.13 -8.74 23.03
C VAL A 148 11.03 -7.95 23.98
N ARG A 149 11.44 -6.74 23.57
CA ARG A 149 12.30 -5.86 24.37
C ARG A 149 11.68 -4.46 24.43
N PRO A 150 10.91 -4.13 25.48
CA PRO A 150 10.39 -2.79 25.68
C PRO A 150 11.52 -1.87 26.17
N VAL A 151 12.51 -1.60 25.31
CA VAL A 151 13.61 -0.67 25.62
C VAL A 151 13.11 0.76 25.43
N ALA A 152 13.28 1.58 26.46
CA ALA A 152 12.99 3.00 26.42
C ALA A 152 14.04 3.75 25.58
N GLU A 153 13.99 3.61 24.25
CA GLU A 153 14.80 4.42 23.35
C GLU A 153 14.23 5.83 23.22
N SER A 154 15.11 6.84 23.13
CA SER A 154 14.76 8.23 22.87
C SER A 154 13.97 8.38 21.56
N GLY A 155 13.07 9.38 21.50
CA GLY A 155 12.27 9.64 20.31
C GLY A 155 13.10 10.03 19.08
N ALA A 156 14.24 10.69 19.28
CA ALA A 156 15.14 11.12 18.21
C ALA A 156 15.84 9.92 17.54
N THR A 157 16.39 8.99 18.32
CA THR A 157 17.04 7.78 17.81
C THR A 157 16.07 6.91 17.00
N LYS A 158 14.83 6.75 17.50
CA LYS A 158 13.76 6.05 16.76
C LYS A 158 13.44 6.70 15.43
N THR A 159 13.38 8.03 15.39
CA THR A 159 13.05 8.79 14.18
C THR A 159 14.17 8.67 13.14
N GLY A 160 15.44 8.80 13.53
CA GLY A 160 16.58 8.61 12.63
C GLY A 160 16.63 7.19 12.03
N ARG A 161 16.38 6.16 12.84
CA ARG A 161 16.29 4.77 12.37
C ARG A 161 15.18 4.58 11.33
N VAL A 162 14.01 5.18 11.53
CA VAL A 162 12.88 5.10 10.59
C VAL A 162 13.22 5.79 9.27
N TYR A 163 13.85 6.97 9.28
CA TYR A 163 14.27 7.65 8.05
C TYR A 163 15.29 6.84 7.24
N SER A 164 16.33 6.33 7.91
CA SER A 164 17.33 5.46 7.28
C SER A 164 16.68 4.23 6.66
N PHE A 165 15.72 3.63 7.36
CA PHE A 165 14.95 2.50 6.88
C PHE A 165 14.10 2.82 5.64
N ILE A 166 13.35 3.93 5.66
CA ILE A 166 12.53 4.36 4.52
C ILE A 166 13.45 4.55 3.30
N GLY A 167 14.56 5.26 3.47
CA GLY A 167 15.55 5.44 2.40
C GLY A 167 16.08 4.12 1.83
N LEU A 168 16.44 3.17 2.70
CA LEU A 168 16.92 1.84 2.29
C LEU A 168 15.83 1.05 1.55
N CYS A 169 14.58 1.10 1.99
CA CYS A 169 13.47 0.41 1.33
C CYS A 169 13.23 0.92 -0.08
N TRP A 170 13.18 2.24 -0.25
CA TRP A 170 12.99 2.83 -1.57
C TRP A 170 14.17 2.53 -2.49
N LEU A 171 15.40 2.62 -1.99
CA LEU A 171 16.59 2.26 -2.74
C LEU A 171 16.54 0.80 -3.22
N LEU A 172 16.30 -0.16 -2.32
CA LEU A 172 16.23 -1.57 -2.66
C LEU A 172 15.04 -1.89 -3.57
N ALA A 173 13.90 -1.25 -3.36
CA ALA A 173 12.71 -1.43 -4.19
C ALA A 173 12.93 -0.93 -5.62
N THR A 174 13.52 0.25 -5.78
CA THR A 174 13.86 0.80 -7.09
C THR A 174 14.95 0.00 -7.77
N LEU A 175 16.00 -0.43 -7.05
CA LEU A 175 17.04 -1.27 -7.61
C LEU A 175 16.45 -2.60 -8.11
N LEU A 176 15.58 -3.23 -7.32
CA LEU A 176 14.93 -4.47 -7.70
C LEU A 176 14.01 -4.27 -8.93
N GLY A 177 13.13 -3.27 -8.89
CA GLY A 177 12.15 -3.05 -9.97
C GLY A 177 12.75 -2.53 -11.27
N MET A 178 13.85 -1.79 -11.22
CA MET A 178 14.50 -1.19 -12.40
C MET A 178 15.69 -2.01 -12.92
N LEU A 179 16.02 -3.14 -12.29
CA LEU A 179 17.12 -4.01 -12.69
C LEU A 179 17.04 -4.49 -14.16
N PRO A 180 15.86 -4.81 -14.72
CA PRO A 180 15.75 -5.17 -16.13
C PRO A 180 16.10 -4.03 -17.09
N LEU A 181 15.83 -2.78 -16.70
CA LEU A 181 16.23 -1.59 -17.45
C LEU A 181 17.75 -1.40 -17.43
N LEU A 182 18.41 -1.76 -16.33
CA LEU A 182 19.87 -1.68 -16.15
C LEU A 182 20.64 -2.80 -16.84
N GLY A 183 19.96 -3.82 -17.38
CA GLY A 183 20.59 -4.85 -18.23
C GLY A 183 20.13 -6.28 -17.96
N TRP A 184 19.43 -6.57 -16.86
CA TRP A 184 18.96 -7.93 -16.58
C TRP A 184 17.64 -8.26 -17.31
N ASN A 185 17.70 -8.24 -18.64
CA ASN A 185 16.58 -8.52 -19.54
C ASN A 185 16.90 -9.64 -20.53
N CYS A 186 15.96 -9.96 -21.41
CA CYS A 186 16.10 -11.02 -22.40
C CYS A 186 16.01 -10.50 -23.85
N LEU A 187 16.34 -9.21 -24.09
CA LEU A 187 16.06 -8.52 -25.36
C LEU A 187 16.59 -9.27 -26.59
N CYS A 188 17.78 -9.88 -26.48
CA CYS A 188 18.41 -10.66 -27.55
C CYS A 188 18.49 -12.17 -27.26
N ALA A 189 17.73 -12.66 -26.26
CA ALA A 189 17.68 -14.06 -25.88
C ALA A 189 16.21 -14.49 -25.69
N PHE A 190 15.48 -14.59 -26.80
CA PHE A 190 14.04 -14.85 -26.84
C PHE A 190 13.62 -16.11 -26.06
N ASP A 191 14.39 -17.20 -26.13
CA ASP A 191 14.08 -18.46 -25.43
C ASP A 191 14.09 -18.33 -23.89
N ARG A 192 14.73 -17.28 -23.37
CA ARG A 192 14.81 -16.98 -21.93
C ARG A 192 13.75 -15.98 -21.48
N CYS A 193 12.92 -15.48 -22.38
CA CYS A 193 11.86 -14.53 -22.09
C CYS A 193 10.62 -15.21 -21.50
N SER A 194 9.93 -14.45 -20.66
CA SER A 194 8.62 -14.81 -20.12
C SER A 194 7.53 -14.66 -21.19
N SER A 195 6.52 -15.54 -21.19
CA SER A 195 5.33 -15.38 -22.04
C SER A 195 4.37 -14.32 -21.47
N LEU A 196 4.40 -14.12 -20.14
CA LEU A 196 3.61 -13.11 -19.44
C LEU A 196 4.19 -11.69 -19.52
N LEU A 197 5.51 -11.57 -19.42
CA LEU A 197 6.21 -10.30 -19.54
C LEU A 197 7.26 -10.42 -20.66
N PRO A 198 6.88 -10.17 -21.94
CA PRO A 198 7.69 -10.56 -23.10
C PRO A 198 9.13 -10.02 -23.15
N LEU A 199 9.46 -8.97 -22.41
CA LEU A 199 10.82 -8.40 -22.34
C LEU A 199 11.59 -8.79 -21.06
N TYR A 200 10.93 -9.43 -20.10
CA TYR A 200 11.54 -9.88 -18.84
C TYR A 200 12.11 -11.29 -18.99
N SER A 201 13.27 -11.50 -18.39
CA SER A 201 13.87 -12.83 -18.31
C SER A 201 13.16 -13.67 -17.24
N LYS A 202 12.87 -14.94 -17.56
CA LYS A 202 12.35 -15.93 -16.58
C LYS A 202 13.22 -16.02 -15.33
N ARG A 203 14.55 -15.90 -15.47
CA ARG A 203 15.51 -15.93 -14.34
C ARG A 203 15.34 -14.74 -13.40
N TYR A 204 15.12 -13.55 -13.97
CA TYR A 204 14.87 -12.34 -13.18
C TYR A 204 13.53 -12.45 -12.43
N ILE A 205 12.47 -12.93 -13.11
CA ILE A 205 11.16 -13.13 -12.47
C ILE A 205 11.29 -14.12 -11.30
N LEU A 206 11.97 -15.25 -11.51
CA LEU A 206 12.23 -16.23 -10.46
C LEU A 206 13.01 -15.62 -9.27
N PHE A 207 14.04 -14.83 -9.55
CA PHE A 207 14.80 -14.12 -8.52
C PHE A 207 13.90 -13.21 -7.67
N CYS A 208 13.05 -12.40 -8.31
CA CYS A 208 12.08 -11.56 -7.60
C CYS A 208 11.09 -12.38 -6.78
N LEU A 209 10.55 -13.48 -7.32
CA LEU A 209 9.64 -14.38 -6.61
C LEU A 209 10.29 -14.96 -5.35
N VAL A 210 11.55 -15.39 -5.43
CA VAL A 210 12.31 -15.91 -4.27
C VAL A 210 12.50 -14.82 -3.21
N ILE A 211 12.83 -13.59 -3.62
CA ILE A 211 12.93 -12.45 -2.68
C ILE A 211 11.60 -12.20 -1.99
N PHE A 212 10.51 -12.06 -2.74
CA PHE A 212 9.19 -11.83 -2.16
C PHE A 212 8.75 -12.97 -1.24
N ALA A 213 8.96 -14.22 -1.65
CA ALA A 213 8.65 -15.40 -0.83
C ALA A 213 9.47 -15.41 0.48
N SER A 214 10.76 -15.11 0.43
CA SER A 214 11.63 -15.05 1.62
C SER A 214 11.22 -13.93 2.59
N VAL A 215 10.83 -12.77 2.07
CA VAL A 215 10.31 -11.67 2.89
C VAL A 215 9.00 -12.07 3.56
N LEU A 216 8.07 -12.69 2.82
CA LEU A 216 6.81 -13.17 3.38
C LEU A 216 7.00 -14.26 4.43
N ALA A 217 7.92 -15.20 4.19
CA ALA A 217 8.30 -16.21 5.17
C ALA A 217 8.88 -15.58 6.44
N THR A 218 9.70 -14.53 6.30
CA THR A 218 10.23 -13.78 7.43
C THR A 218 9.13 -13.05 8.21
N ILE A 219 8.20 -12.39 7.52
CA ILE A 219 7.02 -11.76 8.14
C ILE A 219 6.21 -12.80 8.92
N MET A 220 5.94 -13.96 8.32
CA MET A 220 5.24 -15.07 8.96
C MET A 220 5.99 -15.57 10.20
N GLY A 221 7.30 -15.77 10.11
CA GLY A 221 8.14 -16.23 11.20
C GLY A 221 8.15 -15.24 12.38
N LEU A 222 8.30 -13.94 12.10
CA LEU A 222 8.24 -12.88 13.11
C LEU A 222 6.90 -12.87 13.83
N TYR A 223 5.79 -12.91 13.08
CA TYR A 223 4.46 -12.92 13.69
C TYR A 223 4.12 -14.23 14.42
N GLY A 224 4.60 -15.37 13.91
CA GLY A 224 4.54 -16.66 14.61
C GLY A 224 5.30 -16.62 15.93
N ALA A 225 6.47 -15.98 15.97
CA ALA A 225 7.23 -15.75 17.20
C ALA A 225 6.49 -14.83 18.18
N ILE A 226 5.88 -13.73 17.70
CA ILE A 226 5.00 -12.87 18.52
C ILE A 226 3.86 -13.70 19.14
N PHE A 227 3.23 -14.56 18.35
CA PHE A 227 2.12 -15.38 18.82
C PHE A 227 2.55 -16.36 19.91
N ARG A 228 3.68 -17.06 19.71
CA ARG A 228 4.24 -17.95 20.73
C ARG A 228 4.58 -17.21 22.02
N LEU A 229 5.20 -16.03 21.92
CA LEU A 229 5.52 -15.18 23.08
C LEU A 229 4.27 -14.77 23.86
N VAL A 230 3.22 -14.36 23.15
CA VAL A 230 1.93 -13.98 23.73
C VAL A 230 1.27 -15.17 24.42
N GLN A 231 1.28 -16.36 23.80
CA GLN A 231 0.68 -17.56 24.38
C GLN A 231 1.42 -17.99 25.65
N ALA A 232 2.75 -18.07 25.61
CA ALA A 232 3.57 -18.42 26.76
C ALA A 232 3.38 -17.44 27.93
N SER A 233 3.28 -16.15 27.63
CA SER A 233 3.01 -15.11 28.65
C SER A 233 1.57 -15.17 29.17
N GLY A 234 0.62 -15.58 28.33
CA GLY A 234 -0.79 -15.73 28.66
C GLY A 234 -1.12 -16.99 29.47
N GLN A 235 -0.18 -17.93 29.65
CA GLN A 235 -0.30 -19.06 30.58
C GLN A 235 0.09 -18.67 32.01
N LYS A 236 0.92 -17.62 32.20
CA LYS A 236 1.42 -17.19 33.51
C LYS A 236 0.66 -16.02 34.16
N ALA A 237 -0.29 -15.37 33.47
CA ALA A 237 -1.00 -14.19 34.00
C ALA A 237 -2.54 -14.22 33.77
N PRO A 238 -3.37 -14.06 34.82
CA PRO A 238 -4.83 -14.08 34.73
C PRO A 238 -5.40 -12.68 34.41
N ARG A 239 -5.06 -12.10 33.25
CA ARG A 239 -5.65 -10.81 32.80
C ARG A 239 -6.36 -10.92 31.45
N PRO A 240 -7.71 -11.03 31.42
CA PRO A 240 -8.52 -11.10 30.20
C PRO A 240 -8.25 -9.96 29.21
N ALA A 241 -7.92 -8.77 29.70
CA ALA A 241 -7.62 -7.60 28.87
C ALA A 241 -6.33 -7.73 28.05
N ALA A 242 -5.27 -8.32 28.61
CA ALA A 242 -4.01 -8.56 27.89
C ALA A 242 -4.18 -9.61 26.79
N ARG A 243 -4.90 -10.71 27.07
CA ARG A 243 -5.30 -11.72 26.07
C ARG A 243 -6.18 -11.14 24.96
N ARG A 244 -7.12 -10.23 25.28
CA ARG A 244 -7.94 -9.55 24.26
C ARG A 244 -7.10 -8.62 23.38
N LYS A 245 -6.18 -7.83 23.96
CA LYS A 245 -5.26 -6.97 23.21
C LYS A 245 -4.39 -7.78 22.25
N ALA A 246 -3.82 -8.89 22.73
CA ALA A 246 -2.97 -9.73 21.91
C ALA A 246 -3.75 -10.48 20.80
N ARG A 247 -4.97 -10.96 21.08
CA ARG A 247 -5.86 -11.52 20.04
C ARG A 247 -6.26 -10.50 18.99
N ARG A 248 -6.51 -9.25 19.37
CA ARG A 248 -6.78 -8.16 18.40
C ARG A 248 -5.56 -7.88 17.52
N LEU A 249 -4.36 -7.86 18.10
CA LEU A 249 -3.11 -7.70 17.36
C LEU A 249 -2.86 -8.87 16.39
N LEU A 250 -3.14 -10.11 16.81
CA LEU A 250 -3.04 -11.29 15.97
C LEU A 250 -4.06 -11.29 14.82
N LYS A 251 -5.34 -11.01 15.11
CA LYS A 251 -6.40 -10.98 14.11
C LYS A 251 -6.08 -9.98 12.99
N THR A 252 -5.57 -8.82 13.36
CA THR A 252 -5.22 -7.77 12.40
C THR A 252 -3.98 -8.10 11.59
N VAL A 253 -3.01 -8.82 12.15
CA VAL A 253 -1.86 -9.36 11.41
C VAL A 253 -2.29 -10.45 10.44
N LEU A 254 -3.12 -11.38 10.89
CA LEU A 254 -3.67 -12.44 10.04
C LEU A 254 -4.50 -11.85 8.90
N MET A 255 -5.24 -10.76 9.13
CA MET A 255 -5.95 -10.05 8.06
C MET A 255 -4.98 -9.40 7.06
N ILE A 256 -3.90 -8.74 7.50
CA ILE A 256 -2.88 -8.18 6.58
C ILE A 256 -2.25 -9.27 5.73
N LEU A 257 -1.85 -10.38 6.37
CA LEU A 257 -1.23 -11.52 5.70
C LEU A 257 -2.20 -12.19 4.71
N LEU A 258 -3.44 -12.43 5.12
CA LEU A 258 -4.46 -13.03 4.27
C LEU A 258 -4.80 -12.12 3.09
N ALA A 259 -4.92 -10.81 3.32
CA ALA A 259 -5.12 -9.84 2.25
C ALA A 259 -3.94 -9.85 1.27
N PHE A 260 -2.70 -9.92 1.76
CA PHE A 260 -1.53 -10.04 0.89
C PHE A 260 -1.55 -11.34 0.07
N LEU A 261 -1.79 -12.49 0.70
CA LEU A 261 -1.83 -13.78 0.01
C LEU A 261 -2.96 -13.88 -1.02
N VAL A 262 -4.15 -13.38 -0.70
CA VAL A 262 -5.28 -13.37 -1.62
C VAL A 262 -5.04 -12.42 -2.79
N CYS A 263 -4.46 -11.25 -2.54
CA CYS A 263 -4.21 -10.27 -3.59
C CYS A 263 -3.04 -10.64 -4.50
N TRP A 264 -1.93 -11.13 -3.94
CA TRP A 264 -0.67 -11.34 -4.67
C TRP A 264 -0.40 -12.81 -5.01
N GLY A 265 -0.95 -13.75 -4.24
CA GLY A 265 -0.75 -15.19 -4.44
C GLY A 265 -1.11 -15.67 -5.85
N PRO A 266 -2.25 -15.26 -6.43
CA PRO A 266 -2.60 -15.62 -7.81
C PRO A 266 -1.56 -15.14 -8.83
N LEU A 267 -1.04 -13.92 -8.65
CA LEU A 267 0.01 -13.38 -9.53
C LEU A 267 1.32 -14.15 -9.40
N PHE A 268 1.75 -14.46 -8.17
CA PHE A 268 2.96 -15.25 -7.95
C PHE A 268 2.84 -16.67 -8.49
N GLY A 269 1.69 -17.32 -8.30
CA GLY A 269 1.42 -18.63 -8.88
C GLY A 269 1.47 -18.61 -10.41
N LEU A 270 0.90 -17.58 -11.03
CA LEU A 270 0.92 -17.40 -12.48
C LEU A 270 2.33 -17.16 -13.02
N LEU A 271 3.11 -16.29 -12.38
CA LEU A 271 4.50 -16.03 -12.76
C LEU A 271 5.39 -17.26 -12.57
N LEU A 272 5.16 -18.06 -11.52
CA LEU A 272 5.87 -19.32 -11.30
C LEU A 272 5.51 -20.34 -12.39
N ALA A 273 4.23 -20.44 -12.74
CA ALA A 273 3.76 -21.29 -13.82
C ALA A 273 4.35 -20.88 -15.18
N ASP A 274 4.53 -19.59 -15.46
CA ASP A 274 5.19 -19.10 -16.68
C ASP A 274 6.71 -19.39 -16.71
N VAL A 275 7.37 -19.32 -15.55
CA VAL A 275 8.80 -19.62 -15.44
C VAL A 275 9.07 -21.10 -15.73
N PHE A 276 8.27 -22.01 -15.17
CA PHE A 276 8.47 -23.46 -15.30
C PHE A 276 7.68 -24.11 -16.44
N GLY A 277 6.61 -23.46 -16.91
CA GLY A 277 5.72 -23.97 -17.93
C GLY A 277 6.25 -23.77 -19.35
N SER A 278 5.83 -24.67 -20.25
CA SER A 278 5.98 -24.51 -21.69
C SER A 278 5.00 -23.47 -22.24
N ASN A 279 5.35 -22.82 -23.35
CA ASN A 279 4.54 -21.79 -24.03
C ASN A 279 3.11 -22.24 -24.43
N LEU A 280 2.76 -23.53 -24.32
CA LEU A 280 1.45 -24.08 -24.69
C LEU A 280 0.27 -23.50 -23.88
N TRP A 281 0.47 -23.14 -22.61
CA TRP A 281 -0.59 -22.59 -21.75
C TRP A 281 -0.64 -21.06 -21.72
N ALA A 282 0.22 -20.40 -22.50
CA ALA A 282 0.36 -18.95 -22.50
C ALA A 282 -0.98 -18.23 -22.75
N GLN A 283 -1.81 -18.70 -23.68
CA GLN A 283 -3.11 -18.09 -24.01
C GLN A 283 -4.12 -18.12 -22.86
N GLU A 284 -4.15 -19.20 -22.08
CA GLU A 284 -5.05 -19.31 -20.93
C GLU A 284 -4.58 -18.41 -19.77
N TYR A 285 -3.25 -18.33 -19.56
CA TYR A 285 -2.67 -17.41 -18.58
C TYR A 285 -2.92 -15.94 -18.93
N LEU A 286 -2.99 -15.61 -20.22
CA LEU A 286 -3.23 -14.26 -20.71
C LEU A 286 -4.62 -13.74 -20.37
N ARG A 287 -5.64 -14.60 -20.50
CA ARG A 287 -7.04 -14.23 -20.31
C ARG A 287 -7.36 -13.88 -18.85
N GLY A 288 -6.66 -14.48 -17.90
CA GLY A 288 -6.80 -14.21 -16.46
C GLY A 288 -5.90 -13.07 -15.94
N MET A 289 -4.90 -12.65 -16.70
CA MET A 289 -3.86 -11.73 -16.22
C MET A 289 -4.43 -10.37 -15.78
N ASP A 290 -5.37 -9.80 -16.54
CA ASP A 290 -5.95 -8.48 -16.21
C ASP A 290 -6.73 -8.51 -14.88
N TRP A 291 -7.49 -9.58 -14.62
CA TRP A 291 -8.18 -9.80 -13.34
C TRP A 291 -7.21 -10.02 -12.18
N ILE A 292 -6.13 -10.77 -12.43
CA ILE A 292 -5.09 -11.05 -11.43
C ILE A 292 -4.32 -9.78 -11.08
N LEU A 293 -3.97 -8.92 -12.06
CA LEU A 293 -3.36 -7.62 -11.78
C LEU A 293 -4.33 -6.69 -11.05
N ALA A 294 -5.61 -6.66 -11.44
CA ALA A 294 -6.61 -5.87 -10.72
C ALA A 294 -6.75 -6.32 -9.26
N LEU A 295 -6.70 -7.62 -9.00
CA LEU A 295 -6.74 -8.19 -7.65
C LEU A 295 -5.49 -7.83 -6.83
N ALA A 296 -4.31 -7.81 -7.46
CA ALA A 296 -3.07 -7.36 -6.83
C ALA A 296 -3.14 -5.87 -6.43
N VAL A 297 -3.71 -5.03 -7.30
CA VAL A 297 -3.89 -3.59 -7.04
C VAL A 297 -4.90 -3.32 -5.94
N LEU A 298 -5.92 -4.18 -5.80
CA LEU A 298 -6.90 -4.08 -4.71
C LEU A 298 -6.24 -4.17 -3.32
N ASN A 299 -5.05 -4.79 -3.21
CA ASN A 299 -4.28 -4.80 -1.97
C ASN A 299 -4.03 -3.39 -1.41
N SER A 300 -3.72 -2.44 -2.29
CA SER A 300 -3.45 -1.05 -1.94
C SER A 300 -4.71 -0.28 -1.49
N ALA A 301 -5.91 -0.74 -1.86
CA ALA A 301 -7.18 -0.22 -1.34
C ALA A 301 -7.52 -0.80 0.05
N VAL A 302 -7.10 -2.05 0.30
CA VAL A 302 -7.35 -2.72 1.58
C VAL A 302 -6.52 -2.12 2.72
N ASN A 303 -5.35 -1.56 2.45
CA ASN A 303 -4.45 -0.98 3.45
C ASN A 303 -5.12 0.14 4.30
N PRO A 304 -5.70 1.21 3.71
CA PRO A 304 -6.52 2.20 4.43
C PRO A 304 -7.64 1.62 5.29
N ILE A 305 -8.31 0.58 4.80
CA ILE A 305 -9.41 -0.10 5.49
C ILE A 305 -8.87 -0.82 6.73
N ILE A 306 -7.73 -1.50 6.61
CA ILE A 306 -7.08 -2.15 7.75
C ILE A 306 -6.68 -1.11 8.80
N TYR A 307 -6.16 0.06 8.40
CA TYR A 307 -5.77 1.12 9.33
C TYR A 307 -6.97 1.77 10.03
N SER A 308 -8.07 1.99 9.31
CA SER A 308 -9.30 2.56 9.87
C SER A 308 -9.90 1.62 10.93
N PHE A 309 -9.97 0.32 10.66
CA PHE A 309 -10.43 -0.65 11.66
C PHE A 309 -9.48 -0.79 12.87
N ARG A 310 -8.19 -0.46 12.71
CA ARG A 310 -7.17 -0.67 13.75
C ARG A 310 -6.85 0.58 14.56
N SER A 311 -7.03 1.77 14.01
CA SER A 311 -6.68 3.04 14.66
C SER A 311 -7.85 4.03 14.62
N ARG A 312 -8.47 4.22 15.79
CA ARG A 312 -9.47 5.28 16.00
C ARG A 312 -8.92 6.69 15.77
N GLU A 313 -7.59 6.88 15.81
CA GLU A 313 -6.94 8.14 15.44
C GLU A 313 -6.96 8.35 13.92
N VAL A 314 -6.72 7.30 13.13
CA VAL A 314 -6.78 7.37 11.65
C VAL A 314 -8.20 7.63 11.19
N CYS A 315 -9.19 6.92 11.75
CA CYS A 315 -10.59 7.22 11.48
C CYS A 315 -10.98 8.66 11.83
N ARG A 316 -10.54 9.18 12.98
CA ARG A 316 -10.82 10.56 13.37
C ARG A 316 -10.17 11.58 12.45
N ALA A 317 -8.93 11.34 12.00
CA ALA A 317 -8.25 12.21 11.06
C ALA A 317 -8.96 12.25 9.69
N VAL A 318 -9.35 11.09 9.16
CA VAL A 318 -10.08 10.98 7.88
C VAL A 318 -11.48 11.60 7.98
N LEU A 319 -12.23 11.28 9.04
CA LEU A 319 -13.57 11.84 9.26
C LEU A 319 -13.51 13.35 9.53
N GLY A 320 -12.52 13.82 10.29
CA GLY A 320 -12.29 15.24 10.54
C GLY A 320 -12.01 16.00 9.25
N PHE A 321 -11.15 15.47 8.38
CA PHE A 321 -10.86 16.07 7.07
C PHE A 321 -12.11 16.12 6.18
N LEU A 322 -12.85 15.01 6.08
CA LEU A 322 -14.11 14.95 5.32
C LEU A 322 -15.16 15.92 5.88
N CYS A 323 -15.32 16.00 7.19
CA CYS A 323 -16.26 16.91 7.83
C CYS A 323 -15.88 18.38 7.65
N CYS A 324 -14.61 18.74 7.77
CA CYS A 324 -14.12 20.08 7.46
C CYS A 324 -14.33 20.44 5.97
N GLY A 325 -14.14 19.47 5.07
CA GLY A 325 -14.46 19.61 3.64
C GLY A 325 -15.96 19.85 3.40
N CYS A 326 -16.83 19.01 3.97
CA CYS A 326 -18.28 19.15 3.86
C CYS A 326 -18.81 20.47 4.46
N LEU A 327 -18.19 20.97 5.53
CA LEU A 327 -18.52 22.29 6.10
C LEU A 327 -18.11 23.43 5.17
N ARG A 328 -16.90 23.36 4.58
CA ARG A 328 -16.40 24.37 3.64
C ARG A 328 -17.15 24.39 2.31
N LEU A 329 -17.64 23.24 1.86
CA LEU A 329 -18.49 23.10 0.67
C LEU A 329 -19.98 23.39 0.95
N GLY A 330 -20.37 23.69 2.18
CA GLY A 330 -21.76 24.00 2.55
C GLY A 330 -22.73 22.81 2.47
N VAL A 331 -22.23 21.58 2.32
CA VAL A 331 -23.04 20.36 2.11
C VAL A 331 -23.60 19.81 3.43
N ARG A 332 -23.04 20.21 4.58
CA ARG A 332 -23.50 19.78 5.91
C ARG A 332 -23.33 20.85 6.98
N GLY A 333 -24.29 20.94 7.90
CA GLY A 333 -24.23 21.85 9.04
C GLY A 333 -23.22 21.43 10.13
N PRO A 334 -22.70 22.36 10.97
CA PRO A 334 -21.73 22.08 12.04
C PRO A 334 -22.17 21.01 13.06
N GLY A 335 -23.48 20.82 13.26
CA GLY A 335 -24.05 19.88 14.24
C GLY A 335 -23.96 18.40 13.87
N ASP A 336 -24.08 18.06 12.58
CA ASP A 336 -24.19 16.66 12.12
C ASP A 336 -22.86 15.89 12.22
N CYS A 337 -21.75 16.59 12.04
CA CYS A 337 -20.42 15.99 12.10
C CYS A 337 -19.97 15.70 13.53
N LEU A 338 -20.36 16.54 14.49
CA LEU A 338 -20.06 16.34 15.90
C LEU A 338 -20.86 15.15 16.48
N ALA A 339 -22.13 15.02 16.09
CA ALA A 339 -22.99 13.91 16.54
C ALA A 339 -22.44 12.54 16.12
N ARG A 340 -21.97 12.39 14.87
CA ARG A 340 -21.40 11.13 14.37
C ARG A 340 -20.03 10.77 14.96
N ALA A 341 -19.20 11.78 15.29
CA ALA A 341 -17.95 11.54 16.01
C ALA A 341 -18.22 11.03 17.44
N VAL A 342 -19.33 11.47 18.06
CA VAL A 342 -19.81 11.01 19.37
C VAL A 342 -20.51 9.64 19.30
N GLU A 343 -21.27 9.33 18.25
CA GLU A 343 -21.85 7.98 18.05
C GLU A 343 -20.80 6.91 17.75
N ALA A 344 -19.74 7.25 17.02
CA ALA A 344 -18.58 6.38 16.87
C ALA A 344 -17.85 6.10 18.22
N HIS A 345 -18.12 6.89 19.26
CA HIS A 345 -17.68 6.63 20.64
C HIS A 345 -18.63 5.72 21.43
N SER A 346 -19.93 5.69 21.14
CA SER A 346 -20.93 4.92 21.92
C SER A 346 -21.15 3.48 21.41
N GLY A 347 -20.87 3.19 20.13
CA GLY A 347 -21.07 1.85 19.54
C GLY A 347 -20.21 0.69 20.08
N THR A 348 -19.39 0.91 21.11
CA THR A 348 -18.67 -0.17 21.84
C THR A 348 -18.62 0.06 23.36
N SER A 349 -19.52 0.88 23.90
CA SER A 349 -19.68 1.07 25.34
C SER A 349 -21.03 0.51 25.80
N THR A 350 -21.22 -0.80 25.69
CA THR A 350 -22.14 -1.51 26.58
C THR A 350 -21.34 -2.59 27.28
N THR A 351 -21.50 -2.61 28.61
CA THR A 351 -20.74 -3.37 29.62
C THR A 351 -19.34 -2.86 29.96
N ASP A 352 -19.28 -1.73 30.64
CA ASP A 352 -18.43 -1.62 31.84
C ASP A 352 -18.99 -0.53 32.78
N SER A 353 -20.16 -0.83 33.35
CA SER A 353 -20.71 -0.11 34.48
C SER A 353 -20.16 -0.72 35.77
N SER A 354 -18.94 -0.35 36.14
CA SER A 354 -18.56 -0.13 37.53
C SER A 354 -17.16 0.45 37.57
N LEU A 355 -17.06 1.70 38.01
CA LEU A 355 -15.99 2.31 38.79
C LEU A 355 -16.18 3.82 38.64
N ARG A 356 -16.90 4.40 39.60
CA ARG A 356 -16.92 5.85 39.85
C ARG A 356 -15.47 6.32 40.12
N PRO A 357 -15.03 7.42 39.50
CA PRO A 357 -14.05 8.31 40.12
C PRO A 357 -14.82 9.43 40.80
N ARG A 358 -14.77 9.42 42.14
CA ARG A 358 -15.16 10.55 42.97
C ARG A 358 -13.94 11.45 43.07
N ASP A 359 -13.99 12.63 42.47
CA ASP A 359 -13.18 13.82 42.80
C ASP A 359 -13.81 15.01 42.06
N SER A 360 -14.65 15.83 42.69
CA SER A 360 -14.35 16.91 43.65
C SER A 360 -13.68 18.14 42.98
N PHE A 361 -14.50 19.21 42.88
CA PHE A 361 -14.16 20.64 42.73
C PHE A 361 -13.24 21.12 41.57
N ARG A 362 -13.87 21.64 40.50
CA ARG A 362 -13.65 23.04 40.06
C ARG A 362 -14.73 23.51 39.10
N GLY A 363 -15.41 24.58 39.49
CA GLY A 363 -16.57 25.15 38.82
C GLY A 363 -16.27 25.73 37.44
N SER A 364 -17.25 25.52 36.57
CA SER A 364 -17.46 26.19 35.30
C SER A 364 -17.46 27.71 35.47
N ARG A 365 -16.62 28.42 34.72
CA ARG A 365 -16.86 29.83 34.39
C ARG A 365 -17.13 29.94 32.89
N SER A 366 -18.41 29.96 32.56
CA SER A 366 -18.93 30.52 31.33
C SER A 366 -18.64 32.02 31.32
N LEU A 367 -17.84 32.48 30.37
CA LEU A 367 -17.64 33.90 30.09
C LEU A 367 -18.93 34.47 29.47
N SER A 368 -19.77 35.10 30.28
CA SER A 368 -20.80 36.03 29.79
C SER A 368 -20.22 37.44 29.77
N PHE A 369 -20.18 38.04 28.59
CA PHE A 369 -19.90 39.45 28.39
C PHE A 369 -20.95 40.28 29.16
N ARG A 370 -20.52 41.13 30.10
CA ARG A 370 -21.38 42.17 30.67
C ARG A 370 -20.58 43.48 30.80
N MET A 371 -21.19 44.52 30.25
CA MET A 371 -20.69 45.88 30.07
C MET A 371 -20.33 46.53 31.41
N ARG A 372 -19.29 47.37 31.39
CA ARG A 372 -18.71 48.07 32.52
C ARG A 372 -19.36 49.45 32.64
N GLU A 373 -19.87 49.77 33.83
CA GLU A 373 -20.18 51.15 34.25
C GLU A 373 -19.48 51.48 35.58
N PRO A 374 -19.23 52.77 35.87
CA PRO A 374 -18.05 53.19 36.61
C PRO A 374 -18.24 53.33 38.12
N LEU A 375 -17.09 53.35 38.79
CA LEU A 375 -16.84 53.39 40.23
C LEU A 375 -17.40 54.67 40.89
N SER A 376 -18.14 54.50 41.98
CA SER A 376 -18.20 55.50 43.06
C SER A 376 -17.40 54.98 44.26
N SER A 377 -16.34 55.73 44.56
CA SER A 377 -15.43 55.54 45.69
C SER A 377 -16.02 56.16 46.95
N ILE A 378 -16.20 55.39 48.02
CA ILE A 378 -16.27 55.93 49.40
C ILE A 378 -15.38 55.10 50.31
N SER A 379 -14.46 55.82 50.95
CA SER A 379 -13.37 55.42 51.82
C SER A 379 -13.80 54.75 53.12
N SER A 380 -13.08 53.71 53.53
CA SER A 380 -12.98 53.29 54.94
C SER A 380 -11.84 54.08 55.59
N VAL A 381 -12.20 54.82 56.64
CA VAL A 381 -11.29 55.31 57.69
C VAL A 381 -10.97 54.12 58.60
N ARG A 382 -9.70 53.99 58.99
CA ARG A 382 -9.17 52.98 59.91
C ARG A 382 -9.18 53.56 61.32
N SER A 383 -9.60 52.74 62.28
CA SER A 383 -9.52 52.98 63.72
C SER A 383 -8.10 53.34 64.20
N ILE A 384 -8.00 54.41 65.01
CA ILE A 384 -7.59 54.44 66.44
C ILE A 384 -7.95 55.82 66.98
#